data_AF-A0A7K2PCV4-F1
#
_entry.id   AF-A0A7K2PCV4-F1
#
_cell.length_a   1.000
_cell.length_b   1.000
_cell.length_c   1.000
_cell.angle_alpha   90.00
_cell.angle_beta   90.00
_cell.angle_gamma   90.00
#
_symmetry.space_group_name_H-M   'P 1'
#
loop_
_entity.id
_entity.type
_entity.pdbx_description
1 polymer ?
#
loop_
_entity_poly.entity_id
_entity_poly.type
_entity_poly.pdbx_seq_one_letter_code
_entity_poly.pdbx_strand_id
1 'polypeptide(L)' 'HLAPEEYRVRPLLPWVPRPAAPAARTELPALLRGYLRLGAWVCGEPAHDVDFGVADLYVLLPMNRVDPRYLRHFLALAPA' A
#
# COMPACT_ATOMS: atom_id res chain seq x y z
N HIS A 1 -0.64 -5.72 -7.58
CA HIS A 1 0.56 -5.37 -6.80
C HIS A 1 0.60 -6.15 -5.49
N LEU A 2 0.42 -7.47 -5.54
CA LEU A 2 0.57 -8.29 -4.34
C LEU A 2 2.06 -8.59 -4.14
N ALA A 3 2.50 -8.62 -2.88
CA ALA A 3 3.88 -8.98 -2.56
C ALA A 3 4.17 -10.46 -2.91
N PRO A 4 5.45 -10.78 -3.20
CA PRO A 4 5.95 -12.15 -3.15
C PRO A 4 5.57 -12.84 -1.84
N GLU A 5 5.44 -14.16 -1.87
CA GLU A 5 4.88 -14.94 -0.77
C GLU A 5 5.64 -14.75 0.55
N GLU A 6 6.97 -14.67 0.48
CA GLU A 6 7.86 -14.44 1.61
C GLU A 6 7.66 -13.09 2.31
N TYR A 7 7.01 -12.14 1.64
CA TYR A 7 6.68 -10.82 2.18
C TYR A 7 5.18 -10.66 2.47
N ARG A 8 4.38 -11.74 2.34
CA ARG A 8 2.96 -11.66 2.67
C ARG A 8 2.76 -11.76 4.18
N VAL A 9 1.90 -10.89 4.68
CA VAL A 9 1.52 -10.82 6.08
C VAL A 9 0.04 -11.15 6.25
N ARG A 10 -0.33 -11.54 7.47
CA ARG A 10 -1.73 -11.68 7.87
C ARG A 10 -2.03 -10.63 8.94
N PRO A 11 -3.14 -9.90 8.83
CA PRO A 11 -3.50 -8.91 9.83
C PRO A 11 -3.82 -9.62 11.16
N LEU A 12 -3.38 -9.04 12.29
CA LEU A 12 -3.74 -9.53 13.62
C LEU A 12 -5.23 -9.33 13.90
N LEU A 13 -5.78 -8.22 13.40
CA LEU A 13 -7.21 -7.92 13.43
C LEU A 13 -7.68 -7.71 11.99
N PRO A 14 -8.23 -8.73 11.31
CA PRO A 14 -8.69 -8.61 9.94
C PRO A 14 -9.84 -7.60 9.81
N TRP A 15 -9.78 -6.73 8.81
CA TRP A 15 -10.91 -5.87 8.47
C TRP A 15 -11.97 -6.66 7.69
N VAL A 16 -13.20 -6.65 8.19
CA VAL A 16 -14.34 -7.35 7.56
C VAL A 16 -15.30 -6.31 6.97
N PRO A 17 -15.46 -6.25 5.63
CA PRO A 17 -16.42 -5.36 5.02
C PRO A 17 -17.84 -5.70 5.47
N ARG A 18 -18.60 -4.69 5.88
CA ARG A 18 -20.04 -4.88 6.09
C ARG A 18 -20.71 -5.15 4.74
N PRO A 19 -21.72 -6.04 4.67
CA PRO A 19 -22.48 -6.24 3.44
C PRO A 19 -23.04 -4.90 2.95
N ALA A 20 -22.60 -4.48 1.78
CA ALA A 20 -23.04 -3.26 1.12
C ALA A 20 -23.52 -3.59 -0.29
N ALA A 21 -24.44 -2.77 -0.82
CA ALA A 21 -24.77 -2.83 -2.23
C ALA A 21 -23.49 -2.70 -3.07
N PRO A 22 -23.39 -3.35 -4.25
CA PRO A 22 -22.20 -3.27 -5.09
C PRO A 22 -21.89 -1.80 -5.38
N ALA A 23 -20.79 -1.31 -4.80
CA ALA A 23 -20.33 0.03 -5.09
C ALA A 23 -19.83 0.08 -6.54
N ALA A 24 -20.08 1.21 -7.21
CA ALA A 24 -19.41 1.50 -8.48
C ALA A 24 -17.89 1.36 -8.29
N ARG A 25 -17.15 1.03 -9.36
CA ARG A 25 -15.69 0.89 -9.29
C ARG A 25 -15.07 2.18 -8.74
N THR A 26 -14.61 2.15 -7.50
CA THR A 26 -13.93 3.27 -6.86
C THR A 26 -12.49 3.32 -7.35
N GLU A 27 -12.03 4.53 -7.66
CA GLU A 27 -10.62 4.72 -7.99
C GLU A 27 -9.71 4.49 -6.78
N LEU A 28 -8.48 4.04 -7.03
CA LEU A 28 -7.47 3.95 -5.98
C LEU A 28 -7.17 5.34 -5.39
N PRO A 29 -7.12 5.50 -4.05
CA PRO A 29 -6.69 6.74 -3.44
C PRO A 29 -5.33 7.19 -4.00
N ALA A 30 -5.15 8.50 -4.22
CA ALA A 30 -3.97 9.05 -4.88
C ALA A 30 -2.67 8.63 -4.22
N LEU A 31 -2.65 8.56 -2.87
CA LEU A 31 -1.49 8.14 -2.09
C LEU A 31 -1.09 6.69 -2.40
N LEU A 32 -2.04 5.75 -2.28
CA LEU A 32 -1.79 4.35 -2.57
C LEU A 32 -1.35 4.16 -4.02
N ARG A 33 -1.99 4.87 -4.96
CA ARG A 33 -1.60 4.86 -6.37
C ARG A 33 -0.16 5.34 -6.58
N GLY A 34 0.28 6.34 -5.81
CA GLY A 34 1.66 6.83 -5.77
C GLY A 34 2.64 5.75 -5.33
N TYR A 35 2.40 5.09 -4.20
CA TYR A 35 3.26 4.01 -3.71
C TYR A 35 3.37 2.86 -4.71
N LEU A 36 2.26 2.45 -5.31
CA LEU A 36 2.26 1.38 -6.31
C LEU A 36 3.03 1.75 -7.57
N ARG A 37 2.98 3.03 -7.99
CA ARG A 37 3.79 3.56 -9.10
C ARG A 37 5.27 3.60 -8.77
N LEU A 38 5.62 3.87 -7.50
CA LEU A 38 7.01 3.83 -7.04
C LEU A 38 7.58 2.42 -7.00
N GLY A 39 6.75 1.38 -7.08
CA GLY A 39 7.19 -0.03 -7.07
C GLY A 39 6.79 -0.80 -5.81
N ALA A 40 6.00 -0.20 -4.93
CA ALA A 40 5.54 -0.83 -3.70
C ALA A 40 4.60 -2.02 -3.96
N TRP A 41 4.51 -2.88 -2.96
CA TRP A 41 3.61 -4.01 -2.88
C TRP A 41 2.63 -3.86 -1.74
N VAL A 42 1.42 -4.37 -1.92
CA VAL A 42 0.48 -4.67 -0.84
C VAL A 42 0.81 -6.08 -0.34
N CYS A 43 1.04 -6.22 0.96
CA CYS A 43 1.52 -7.47 1.55
C CYS A 43 0.40 -8.39 2.05
N GLY A 44 -0.86 -8.04 1.93
CA GLY A 44 -1.94 -8.92 2.36
C GLY A 44 -3.29 -8.23 2.42
N GLU A 45 -4.19 -8.88 3.16
CA GLU A 45 -5.50 -8.34 3.50
C GLU A 45 -5.37 -7.15 4.46
N PRO A 46 -6.32 -6.21 4.44
CA PRO A 46 -6.28 -5.06 5.33
C PRO A 46 -6.52 -5.47 6.80
N ALA A 47 -5.84 -4.76 7.70
CA ALA A 47 -6.14 -4.77 9.12
C ALA A 47 -7.26 -3.76 9.44
N HIS A 48 -8.03 -4.03 10.48
CA HIS A 48 -8.93 -3.04 11.04
C HIS A 48 -8.15 -2.19 12.04
N ASP A 49 -8.00 -0.90 11.73
CA ASP A 49 -7.48 0.09 12.66
C ASP A 49 -8.66 0.66 13.46
N VAL A 50 -8.77 0.23 14.72
CA VAL A 50 -9.91 0.55 15.59
C VAL A 50 -9.87 1.99 16.07
N ASP A 51 -8.67 2.57 16.20
CA ASP A 51 -8.48 3.93 16.71
C ASP A 51 -8.92 4.97 15.67
N PHE A 52 -8.78 4.62 14.38
CA PHE A 52 -9.18 5.48 13.26
C PHE A 52 -10.48 5.03 12.56
N GLY A 53 -10.96 3.81 12.84
CA GLY A 53 -12.17 3.24 12.22
C GLY A 53 -12.01 2.96 10.72
N VAL A 54 -10.81 2.54 10.28
CA VAL A 54 -10.47 2.36 8.86
C VAL A 54 -9.92 0.96 8.57
N ALA A 55 -9.88 0.61 7.28
CA ALA A 55 -9.12 -0.53 6.79
C ALA A 55 -7.72 -0.06 6.43
N ASP A 56 -6.69 -0.60 7.09
CA ASP A 56 -5.29 -0.26 6.85
C ASP A 56 -4.57 -1.35 6.07
N LEU A 57 -3.71 -0.95 5.13
CA LEU A 57 -2.97 -1.87 4.25
C LEU A 57 -1.49 -1.83 4.57
N TYR A 58 -0.92 -3.00 4.88
CA TYR A 58 0.54 -3.12 4.97
C TYR A 58 1.15 -3.03 3.57
N VAL A 59 1.91 -1.95 3.33
CA VAL A 59 2.57 -1.66 2.05
C VAL A 59 4.09 -1.69 2.24
N LEU A 60 4.78 -2.45 1.38
CA LEU A 60 6.24 -2.55 1.37
C LEU A 60 6.80 -1.93 0.10
N LEU A 61 7.68 -0.94 0.22
CA LEU A 61 8.47 -0.38 -0.89
C LEU A 61 9.92 -0.84 -0.76
N PRO A 62 10.33 -1.93 -1.44
CA PRO A 62 11.70 -2.36 -1.40
C PRO A 62 12.56 -1.47 -2.31
N MET A 63 13.70 -1.02 -1.79
CA MET A 63 14.55 -0.02 -2.45
C MET A 63 15.07 -0.46 -3.82
N ASN A 64 15.27 -1.76 -4.03
CA ASN A 64 15.68 -2.33 -5.31
C ASN A 64 14.58 -2.31 -6.39
N ARG A 65 13.34 -1.95 -6.04
CA ARG A 65 12.21 -1.79 -6.97
C ARG A 65 11.78 -0.35 -7.14
N VAL A 66 12.38 0.58 -6.39
CA VAL A 66 12.06 1.99 -6.54
C VAL A 66 12.41 2.41 -7.95
N ASP A 67 11.43 2.96 -8.67
CA ASP A 67 11.66 3.44 -10.04
C ASP A 67 12.82 4.45 -10.06
N PRO A 68 13.91 4.19 -10.83
CA PRO A 68 15.07 5.05 -10.87
C PRO A 68 14.77 6.50 -11.27
N ARG A 69 13.71 6.75 -12.08
CA ARG A 69 13.28 8.12 -12.41
C ARG A 69 12.81 8.88 -11.18
N TYR A 70 12.18 8.21 -10.23
CA TYR A 70 11.71 8.82 -8.99
C TYR A 70 12.82 8.98 -7.95
N LEU A 71 13.75 8.02 -7.86
CA LEU A 71 14.95 8.14 -7.05
C LEU A 71 15.71 9.43 -7.34
N ARG A 72 15.82 9.84 -8.62
CA ARG A 72 16.48 11.10 -9.00
C ARG A 72 15.78 12.36 -8.46
N HIS A 73 14.47 12.33 -8.26
CA HIS A 73 13.73 13.48 -7.73
C HIS A 73 13.88 13.57 -6.20
N PHE A 74 13.88 12.44 -5.49
CA PHE A 74 13.99 12.41 -4.03
C PHE A 74 15.45 12.47 -3.52
N LEU A 75 16.41 11.84 -4.22
CA LEU A 75 17.83 11.91 -3.85
C LEU A 75 18.46 13.26 -4.18
N ALA A 76 17.90 14.04 -5.12
CA ALA A 76 18.31 15.42 -5.34
C ALA A 76 17.96 16.35 -4.16
N LEU A 77 17.13 15.89 -3.21
CA LEU A 77 16.76 16.60 -1.98
C LEU A 77 17.59 16.15 -0.76
N ALA A 78 18.43 15.12 -0.90
CA ALA A 78 19.34 14.71 0.17
C ALA A 78 20.54 15.69 0.20
N PRO A 79 20.86 16.30 1.36
CA PRO A 79 22.08 17.10 1.48
C PRO A 79 23.30 16.21 1.20
N ALA A 80 24.29 16.81 0.52
CA ALA A 80 25.54 16.16 0.15
C ALA A 80 26.36 15.70 1.36
#